data_AF-A0A1B9LQG1-F1
#
_entry.id   AF-A0A1B9LQG1-F1
#
_cell.length_a   1.000
_cell.length_b   1.000
_cell.length_c   1.000
_cell.angle_alpha   90.00
_cell.angle_beta   90.00
_cell.angle_gamma   90.00
#
_symmetry.space_group_name_H-M   'P 1'
#
loop_
_entity.id
_entity.type
_entity.pdbx_description
1 polymer ?
#
loop_
_entity_poly.entity_id
_entity_poly.type
_entity_poly.pdbx_seq_one_letter_code
_entity_poly.pdbx_strand_id
1 'polypeptide(L)'
;MGFALPNGARVYVQKSKGEALAFETITNAKEAVVTLKANHGLVVGDEVLITSGWARLNYVVAKITRVNAADVTLGNINTGNVNMFPVDEGAGTVTKITSWERLPQIKEVSTEGGEQQYVQIQFLEDDKEKQLPTIKSAKSKSYTIAHDSSLPAYPVLQELDQTNDVVAMKMYVPKAKETRYDAVRVSFDPTPETAINEIETVKINTTVESPAITFYKDK
;
A
#
# COMPACT_ATOMS: atom_id res chain seq x y z
N MET A 1 23.62 -11.31 4.25
CA MET A 1 22.85 -12.44 3.71
C MET A 1 21.56 -11.90 3.13
N GLY A 2 21.30 -12.13 1.84
CA GLY A 2 20.21 -11.50 1.07
C GLY A 2 18.86 -12.23 1.09
N PHE A 3 18.70 -13.23 1.97
CA PHE A 3 17.46 -14.00 2.09
C PHE A 3 17.00 -13.96 3.54
N ALA A 4 15.90 -13.25 3.79
CA ALA A 4 15.25 -13.23 5.10
C ALA A 4 13.99 -14.09 5.00
N LEU A 5 13.92 -15.13 5.82
CA LEU A 5 12.67 -15.87 6.01
C LEU A 5 11.64 -14.91 6.63
N PRO A 6 10.41 -14.82 6.11
CA PRO A 6 9.39 -13.93 6.68
C PRO A 6 8.82 -14.44 8.02
N ASN A 7 9.38 -15.50 8.60
CA ASN A 7 8.90 -16.09 9.85
C ASN A 7 8.87 -15.04 10.99
N GLY A 8 7.70 -14.87 11.59
CA GLY A 8 7.42 -13.85 12.60
C GLY A 8 6.90 -12.52 12.04
N ALA A 9 6.60 -12.45 10.73
CA ALA A 9 5.98 -11.27 10.14
C ALA A 9 4.66 -10.92 10.85
N ARG A 10 4.46 -9.62 11.06
CA ARG A 10 3.24 -9.07 11.66
C ARG A 10 2.57 -8.18 10.64
N VAL A 11 1.32 -8.47 10.32
CA VAL A 11 0.51 -7.66 9.42
C VAL A 11 -0.44 -6.81 10.24
N TYR A 12 -0.60 -5.56 9.83
CA TYR A 12 -1.50 -4.61 10.44
C TYR A 12 -2.33 -3.91 9.35
N VAL A 13 -3.58 -3.63 9.69
CA VAL A 13 -4.52 -2.85 8.89
C VAL A 13 -4.75 -1.50 9.56
N GLN A 14 -4.91 -0.45 8.75
CA GLN A 14 -5.28 0.86 9.24
C GLN A 14 -6.65 0.80 9.94
N LYS A 15 -6.70 1.30 11.19
CA LYS A 15 -7.94 1.36 11.98
C LYS A 15 -8.54 2.75 12.01
N SER A 16 -7.70 3.78 12.16
CA SER A 16 -8.17 5.16 12.13
C SER A 16 -7.23 6.05 11.33
N LYS A 17 -7.85 7.00 10.62
CA LYS A 17 -7.21 8.05 9.84
C LYS A 17 -7.50 9.41 10.48
N GLY A 18 -6.52 10.29 10.45
CA GLY A 18 -6.67 11.69 10.82
C GLY A 18 -7.35 12.49 9.71
N GLU A 19 -7.40 13.80 9.88
CA GLU A 19 -7.93 14.70 8.85
C GLU A 19 -7.07 14.68 7.58
N ALA A 20 -7.72 14.78 6.43
CA ALA A 20 -7.06 14.88 5.14
C ALA A 20 -6.50 16.30 4.96
N LEU A 21 -5.18 16.42 4.95
CA LEU A 21 -4.46 17.68 4.78
C LEU A 21 -4.18 17.88 3.29
N ALA A 22 -4.83 18.86 2.67
CA ALA A 22 -4.59 19.20 1.28
C ALA A 22 -3.22 19.87 1.07
N PHE A 23 -2.56 19.52 -0.02
CA PHE A 23 -1.35 20.17 -0.51
C PHE A 23 -1.50 20.56 -1.97
N GLU A 24 -0.92 21.70 -2.34
CA GLU A 24 -0.98 22.23 -3.70
C GLU A 24 0.31 21.96 -4.47
N THR A 25 1.45 21.86 -3.76
CA THR A 25 2.76 21.67 -4.39
C THR A 25 3.51 20.48 -3.82
N ILE A 26 4.12 19.72 -4.72
CA ILE A 26 5.02 18.60 -4.41
C ILE A 26 6.24 18.71 -5.33
N THR A 27 7.44 18.64 -4.75
CA THR A 27 8.68 18.85 -5.50
C THR A 27 9.10 17.62 -6.30
N ASN A 28 9.69 17.82 -7.47
CA ASN A 28 10.34 16.78 -8.27
C ASN A 28 11.77 16.52 -7.78
N ALA A 29 11.92 15.74 -6.71
CA ALA A 29 13.22 15.45 -6.11
C ALA A 29 13.36 13.95 -5.79
N LYS A 30 14.59 13.52 -5.46
CA LYS A 30 14.85 12.13 -5.02
C LYS A 30 14.10 11.78 -3.72
N GLU A 31 13.83 12.78 -2.91
CA GLU A 31 12.91 12.72 -1.79
C GLU A 31 11.82 13.78 -2.05
N ALA A 32 10.59 13.33 -2.29
CA ALA A 32 9.50 14.24 -2.57
C ALA A 32 9.19 15.10 -1.33
N VAL A 33 9.23 16.43 -1.47
CA VAL A 33 8.82 17.38 -0.44
C VAL A 33 7.44 17.89 -0.80
N VAL A 34 6.51 17.75 0.14
CA VAL A 34 5.13 18.24 0.05
C VAL A 34 5.02 19.49 0.91
N THR A 35 4.53 20.58 0.32
CA THR A 35 4.28 21.82 1.06
C THR A 35 2.85 21.82 1.58
N LEU A 36 2.69 21.76 2.90
CA LEU A 36 1.40 21.79 3.59
C LEU A 36 1.14 23.17 4.22
N LYS A 37 -0.11 23.44 4.60
CA LYS A 37 -0.43 24.61 5.41
C LYS A 37 0.29 24.54 6.76
N ALA A 38 0.65 25.70 7.32
CA ALA A 38 1.24 25.80 8.65
C ALA A 38 0.35 25.12 9.71
N ASN A 39 0.96 24.54 10.75
CA ASN A 39 0.28 23.77 11.82
C ASN A 39 -0.36 22.44 11.37
N HIS A 40 0.20 21.78 10.36
CA HIS A 40 -0.26 20.46 9.91
C HIS A 40 -0.08 19.32 10.93
N GLY A 41 0.63 19.55 12.06
CA GLY A 41 0.71 18.59 13.18
C GLY A 41 1.45 17.27 12.89
N LEU A 42 2.11 17.16 11.72
CA LEU A 42 2.87 15.99 11.31
C LEU A 42 4.28 16.04 11.89
N VAL A 43 4.77 14.91 12.38
CA VAL A 43 6.11 14.76 12.95
C VAL A 43 6.91 13.72 12.17
N VAL A 44 8.25 13.79 12.30
CA VAL A 44 9.15 12.79 11.71
C VAL A 44 8.80 11.41 12.26
N GLY A 45 8.63 10.44 11.36
CA GLY A 45 8.26 9.07 11.69
C GLY A 45 6.78 8.75 11.59
N ASP A 46 5.90 9.74 11.37
CA ASP A 46 4.49 9.50 11.07
C ASP A 46 4.32 8.75 9.74
N GLU A 47 3.29 7.92 9.70
CA GLU A 47 2.89 7.13 8.53
C GLU A 47 1.66 7.79 7.90
N VAL A 48 1.77 8.13 6.62
CA VAL A 48 0.75 8.89 5.90
C VAL A 48 0.32 8.16 4.64
N LEU A 49 -0.98 8.20 4.34
CA LEU A 49 -1.55 7.81 3.07
C LEU A 49 -1.67 9.05 2.19
N ILE A 50 -1.12 9.00 0.99
CA ILE A 50 -1.11 10.12 0.06
C ILE A 50 -2.03 9.79 -1.12
N THR A 51 -2.92 10.73 -1.41
CA THR A 51 -3.73 10.75 -2.61
C THR A 51 -3.27 11.95 -3.43
N SER A 52 -2.88 11.73 -4.68
CA SER A 52 -2.30 12.78 -5.53
C SER A 52 -2.87 12.67 -6.94
N GLY A 53 -2.94 13.79 -7.65
CA GLY A 53 -3.26 13.82 -9.08
C GLY A 53 -2.29 12.99 -9.93
N TRP A 54 -1.06 12.77 -9.45
CA TRP A 54 -0.12 11.87 -10.10
C TRP A 54 -0.51 10.40 -9.90
N ALA A 55 -0.84 9.70 -10.98
CA ALA A 55 -1.22 8.29 -10.95
C ALA A 55 -0.18 7.37 -10.26
N ARG A 56 1.10 7.74 -10.26
CA ARG A 56 2.18 6.98 -9.59
C ARG A 56 2.38 7.31 -8.11
N LEU A 57 1.78 8.40 -7.63
CA LEU A 57 1.83 8.82 -6.23
C LEU A 57 0.46 8.70 -5.55
N ASN A 58 -0.58 8.44 -6.33
CA ASN A 58 -1.92 8.17 -5.83
C ASN A 58 -1.96 6.87 -5.01
N TYR A 59 -2.62 6.92 -3.86
CA TYR A 59 -2.70 5.83 -2.88
C TYR A 59 -1.34 5.25 -2.49
N VAL A 60 -0.34 6.10 -2.29
CA VAL A 60 0.97 5.68 -1.77
C VAL A 60 1.02 5.92 -0.28
N VAL A 61 1.40 4.89 0.47
CA VAL A 61 1.69 5.02 1.91
C VAL A 61 3.16 5.36 2.07
N ALA A 62 3.47 6.42 2.80
CA ALA A 62 4.83 6.88 3.02
C ALA A 62 5.09 7.19 4.49
N LYS A 63 6.36 7.07 4.90
CA LYS A 63 6.84 7.52 6.18
C LYS A 63 7.51 8.88 6.04
N ILE A 64 7.21 9.81 6.95
CA ILE A 64 7.81 11.14 6.97
C ILE A 64 9.25 11.04 7.46
N THR A 65 10.20 11.51 6.67
CA THR A 65 11.64 11.50 7.00
C THR A 65 12.12 12.82 7.58
N ARG A 66 11.51 13.94 7.17
CA ARG A 66 11.88 15.27 7.65
C ARG A 66 10.65 16.19 7.61
N VAL A 67 10.56 17.07 8.59
CA VAL A 67 9.57 18.15 8.62
C VAL A 67 10.32 19.45 8.86
N ASN A 68 10.08 20.47 8.04
CA ASN A 68 10.64 21.80 8.18
C ASN A 68 9.54 22.85 8.01
N ALA A 69 8.93 23.25 9.13
CA ALA A 69 7.80 24.18 9.18
C ALA A 69 6.58 23.74 8.35
N ALA A 70 6.49 24.13 7.08
CA ALA A 70 5.43 23.75 6.15
C ALA A 70 5.84 22.60 5.21
N ASP A 71 7.14 22.32 5.12
CA ASP A 71 7.70 21.35 4.19
C ASP A 71 7.79 19.97 4.84
N VAL A 72 7.12 18.99 4.26
CA VAL A 72 7.13 17.60 4.71
C VAL A 72 7.81 16.72 3.66
N THR A 73 8.95 16.15 4.03
CA THR A 73 9.70 15.23 3.17
C THR A 73 9.19 13.80 3.35
N LEU A 74 8.79 13.19 2.24
CA LEU A 74 8.35 11.80 2.15
C LEU A 74 9.54 10.89 1.87
N GLY A 75 9.73 9.89 2.74
CA GLY A 75 10.82 8.94 2.57
C GLY A 75 10.58 7.96 1.44
N ASN A 76 11.64 7.57 0.73
CA ASN A 76 11.64 6.50 -0.28
C ASN A 76 10.64 6.73 -1.45
N ILE A 77 10.27 7.98 -1.72
CA ILE A 77 9.51 8.37 -2.91
C ILE A 77 10.40 9.26 -3.78
N ASN A 78 10.73 8.77 -4.98
CA ASN A 78 11.52 9.50 -5.97
C ASN A 78 10.60 10.07 -7.07
N THR A 79 10.42 11.38 -7.05
CA THR A 79 9.63 12.15 -8.03
C THR A 79 10.50 12.91 -9.03
N GLY A 80 11.81 12.59 -9.12
CA GLY A 80 12.76 13.32 -9.96
C GLY A 80 12.51 13.21 -11.47
N ASN A 81 11.65 12.28 -11.93
CA ASN A 81 11.34 12.14 -13.36
C ASN A 81 10.16 13.03 -13.76
N VAL A 82 10.47 14.21 -14.31
CA VAL A 82 9.49 15.22 -14.75
C VAL A 82 8.53 14.73 -15.85
N ASN A 83 8.90 13.73 -16.65
CA ASN A 83 7.99 13.13 -17.64
C ASN A 83 6.92 12.25 -16.99
N MET A 84 7.23 11.70 -15.81
CA MET A 84 6.34 10.84 -15.04
C MET A 84 5.60 11.58 -13.94
N PHE A 85 6.09 12.77 -13.58
CA PHE A 85 5.56 13.64 -12.55
C PHE A 85 5.53 15.08 -13.11
N PRO A 86 4.53 15.43 -13.94
CA PRO A 86 4.41 16.77 -14.48
C PRO A 86 4.32 17.82 -13.36
N VAL A 87 5.01 18.93 -13.53
CA VAL A 87 4.98 20.05 -12.57
C VAL A 87 3.54 20.56 -12.43
N ASP A 88 3.14 20.93 -11.22
CA ASP A 88 1.82 21.47 -10.86
C ASP A 88 0.60 20.52 -10.97
N GLU A 89 0.78 19.28 -11.46
CA GLU A 89 -0.30 18.27 -11.45
C GLU A 89 -0.29 17.36 -10.21
N GLY A 90 0.61 17.63 -9.26
CA GLY A 90 0.83 16.78 -8.10
C GLY A 90 -0.10 17.05 -6.92
N ALA A 91 -0.96 18.08 -6.99
CA ALA A 91 -1.86 18.46 -5.91
C ALA A 91 -2.69 17.28 -5.40
N GLY A 92 -2.97 17.28 -4.10
CA GLY A 92 -3.54 16.10 -3.46
C GLY A 92 -3.85 16.29 -1.99
N THR A 93 -4.05 15.17 -1.30
CA THR A 93 -4.28 15.11 0.14
C THR A 93 -3.32 14.13 0.79
N VAL A 94 -2.83 14.50 1.97
CA VAL A 94 -2.07 13.65 2.87
C VAL A 94 -2.94 13.35 4.07
N THR A 95 -3.14 12.08 4.36
CA THR A 95 -3.94 11.63 5.50
C THR A 95 -3.05 10.87 6.46
N LYS A 96 -2.93 11.36 7.71
CA LYS A 96 -2.14 10.68 8.75
C LYS A 96 -2.86 9.41 9.22
N ILE A 97 -2.12 8.32 9.39
CA ILE A 97 -2.63 7.10 10.01
C ILE A 97 -2.36 7.21 11.51
N THR A 98 -3.43 7.27 12.31
CA THR A 98 -3.32 7.47 13.77
C THR A 98 -3.29 6.16 14.54
N SER A 99 -3.92 5.10 14.03
CA SER A 99 -3.90 3.80 14.69
C SER A 99 -3.92 2.63 13.69
N TRP A 100 -3.29 1.55 14.13
CA TRP A 100 -3.15 0.30 13.39
C TRP A 100 -3.76 -0.83 14.22
N GLU A 101 -4.57 -1.67 13.58
CA GLU A 101 -5.06 -2.91 14.16
C GLU A 101 -4.22 -4.08 13.64
N ARG A 102 -3.85 -5.01 14.52
CA ARG A 102 -3.03 -6.16 14.13
C ARG A 102 -3.93 -7.28 13.62
N LEU A 103 -3.57 -7.91 12.51
CA LEU A 103 -4.17 -9.18 12.10
C LEU A 103 -3.52 -10.33 12.89
N PRO A 104 -4.26 -11.05 13.74
CA PRO A 104 -3.74 -12.19 14.48
C PRO A 104 -3.72 -13.45 13.62
N GLN A 105 -2.91 -14.43 14.04
CA GLN A 105 -2.98 -15.84 13.58
C GLN A 105 -3.12 -16.05 12.06
N ILE A 106 -2.25 -15.38 11.29
CA ILE A 106 -2.19 -15.55 9.83
C ILE A 106 -1.53 -16.90 9.52
N LYS A 107 -2.27 -17.81 8.86
CA LYS A 107 -1.77 -19.11 8.38
C LYS A 107 -1.01 -18.95 7.07
N GLU A 108 -1.56 -18.16 6.15
CA GLU A 108 -1.03 -18.01 4.80
C GLU A 108 -1.16 -16.58 4.30
N VAL A 109 -0.17 -16.17 3.50
CA VAL A 109 -0.22 -14.95 2.69
C VAL A 109 0.08 -15.33 1.26
N SER A 110 -0.89 -15.16 0.37
CA SER A 110 -0.67 -15.31 -1.07
C SER A 110 -0.69 -13.94 -1.75
N THR A 111 0.07 -13.80 -2.83
CA THR A 111 0.08 -12.60 -3.68
C THR A 111 -0.05 -13.05 -5.12
N GLU A 112 -1.03 -12.51 -5.82
CA GLU A 112 -1.35 -12.84 -7.20
C GLU A 112 -1.35 -11.56 -8.06
N GLY A 113 -1.16 -11.75 -9.37
CA GLY A 113 -1.15 -10.66 -10.34
C GLY A 113 0.15 -9.84 -10.39
N GLY A 114 0.11 -8.73 -11.12
CA GLY A 114 1.30 -7.94 -11.47
C GLY A 114 2.07 -8.47 -12.67
N GLU A 115 1.49 -9.41 -13.40
CA GLU A 115 2.01 -9.95 -14.65
C GLU A 115 1.99 -8.87 -15.73
N GLN A 116 3.05 -8.83 -16.55
CA GLN A 116 3.11 -7.95 -17.70
C GLN A 116 2.23 -8.53 -18.81
N GLN A 117 1.21 -7.77 -19.23
CA GLN A 117 0.44 -8.09 -20.43
C GLN A 117 1.17 -7.59 -21.66
N TYR A 118 1.03 -8.33 -22.75
CA TYR A 118 1.62 -8.04 -24.05
C TYR A 118 0.54 -8.01 -25.11
N VAL A 119 0.63 -7.04 -26.03
CA VAL A 119 -0.10 -7.09 -27.30
C VAL A 119 0.83 -7.67 -28.34
N GLN A 120 0.31 -8.64 -29.10
CA GLN A 120 1.00 -9.22 -30.24
C GLN A 120 0.60 -8.40 -31.45
N ILE A 121 1.59 -7.77 -32.09
CA ILE A 121 1.40 -7.04 -33.33
C ILE A 121 2.14 -7.78 -34.45
N GLN A 122 1.42 -8.02 -35.54
CA GLN A 122 1.99 -8.47 -36.79
C GLN A 122 1.64 -7.44 -37.86
N PHE A 123 2.66 -6.90 -38.53
CA PHE A 123 2.45 -6.06 -39.69
C PHE A 123 2.33 -6.95 -40.93
N LEU A 124 1.53 -6.54 -41.91
CA LEU A 124 1.27 -7.32 -43.13
C LEU A 124 2.55 -7.62 -43.95
N GLU A 125 3.58 -6.80 -43.76
CA GLU A 125 4.89 -6.94 -44.41
C GLU A 125 5.88 -7.84 -43.64
N ASP A 126 5.52 -8.29 -42.42
CA ASP A 126 6.42 -9.00 -41.52
C ASP A 126 5.88 -10.42 -41.24
N ASP A 127 6.69 -11.45 -41.53
CA ASP A 127 6.35 -12.86 -41.29
C ASP A 127 6.48 -13.27 -39.80
N LYS A 128 6.77 -12.31 -38.90
CA LYS A 128 7.00 -12.56 -37.48
C LYS A 128 6.18 -11.64 -36.58
N GLU A 129 5.57 -12.22 -35.57
CA GLU A 129 4.89 -11.48 -34.51
C GLU A 129 5.90 -10.76 -33.60
N LYS A 130 5.61 -9.50 -33.25
CA LYS A 130 6.35 -8.72 -32.25
C LYS A 130 5.47 -8.52 -31.03
N GLN A 131 6.06 -8.65 -29.84
CA GLN A 131 5.36 -8.42 -28.59
C GLN A 131 5.69 -7.03 -28.04
N LEU A 132 4.66 -6.22 -27.79
CA LEU A 132 4.79 -4.95 -27.10
C LEU A 132 4.16 -5.03 -25.71
N PRO A 133 4.86 -4.64 -24.63
CA PRO A 133 4.30 -4.61 -23.29
C PRO A 133 3.23 -3.51 -23.19
N THR A 134 2.02 -3.86 -22.76
CA THR A 134 0.88 -2.93 -22.63
C THR A 134 0.72 -2.42 -21.21
N ILE A 135 0.10 -3.23 -20.36
CA ILE A 135 -0.27 -2.91 -18.99
C ILE A 135 0.13 -4.05 -18.06
N LYS A 136 0.18 -3.77 -16.76
CA LYS A 136 0.38 -4.79 -15.74
C LYS A 136 -0.97 -5.16 -15.14
N SER A 137 -1.19 -6.45 -14.88
CA SER A 137 -2.42 -6.89 -14.21
C SER A 137 -2.49 -6.34 -12.79
N ALA A 138 -3.72 -6.16 -12.30
CA ALA A 138 -3.97 -5.76 -10.92
C ALA A 138 -3.35 -6.80 -9.97
N LYS A 139 -2.78 -6.32 -8.87
CA LYS A 139 -2.21 -7.18 -7.84
C LYS A 139 -3.24 -7.39 -6.75
N SER A 140 -3.40 -8.62 -6.32
CA SER A 140 -4.19 -8.98 -5.14
C SER A 140 -3.30 -9.68 -4.12
N LYS A 141 -3.59 -9.48 -2.84
CA LYS A 141 -3.00 -10.24 -1.74
C LYS A 141 -4.13 -10.86 -0.94
N SER A 142 -4.06 -12.17 -0.70
CA SER A 142 -5.00 -12.83 0.20
C SER A 142 -4.31 -13.24 1.49
N TYR A 143 -5.00 -13.03 2.61
CA TYR A 143 -4.56 -13.41 3.94
C TYR A 143 -5.56 -14.40 4.51
N THR A 144 -5.09 -15.59 4.85
CA THR A 144 -5.90 -16.61 5.52
C THR A 144 -5.60 -16.54 7.01
N ILE A 145 -6.59 -16.19 7.83
CA ILE A 145 -6.47 -16.09 9.28
C ILE A 145 -7.31 -17.17 9.96
N ALA A 146 -6.90 -17.59 11.15
CA ALA A 146 -7.74 -18.44 11.99
C ALA A 146 -9.04 -17.69 12.37
N HIS A 147 -10.18 -18.36 12.30
CA HIS A 147 -11.47 -17.79 12.64
C HIS A 147 -11.57 -17.61 14.16
N ASP A 148 -11.77 -16.38 14.60
CA ASP A 148 -12.15 -16.03 15.97
C ASP A 148 -12.91 -14.70 15.95
N SER A 149 -14.23 -14.79 16.13
CA SER A 149 -15.16 -13.66 16.05
C SER A 149 -15.03 -12.66 17.22
N SER A 150 -14.30 -13.02 18.28
CA SER A 150 -14.05 -12.14 19.42
C SER A 150 -12.91 -11.14 19.18
N LEU A 151 -12.20 -11.29 18.07
CA LEU A 151 -11.03 -10.47 17.76
C LEU A 151 -11.42 -9.04 17.35
N PRO A 152 -10.70 -8.02 17.85
CA PRO A 152 -10.97 -6.61 17.53
C PRO A 152 -10.73 -6.27 16.04
N ALA A 153 -10.06 -7.13 15.28
CA ALA A 153 -9.84 -6.96 13.85
C ALA A 153 -11.10 -7.22 13.00
N TYR A 154 -12.01 -8.10 13.44
CA TYR A 154 -13.22 -8.45 12.68
C TYR A 154 -14.13 -7.26 12.38
N PRO A 155 -14.55 -6.43 13.37
CA PRO A 155 -15.43 -5.30 13.10
C PRO A 155 -14.76 -4.28 12.18
N VAL A 156 -13.44 -4.10 12.30
CA VAL A 156 -12.67 -3.22 11.41
C VAL A 156 -12.70 -3.76 9.97
N LEU A 157 -12.46 -5.06 9.77
CA LEU A 157 -12.47 -5.67 8.44
C LEU A 157 -13.86 -5.63 7.79
N GLN A 158 -14.92 -5.82 8.57
CA GLN A 158 -16.31 -5.72 8.10
C GLN A 158 -16.68 -4.29 7.70
N GLU A 159 -16.27 -3.28 8.48
CA GLU A 159 -16.48 -1.87 8.14
C GLU A 159 -15.73 -1.50 6.85
N LEU A 160 -14.51 -2.01 6.68
CA LEU A 160 -13.70 -1.78 5.48
C LEU A 160 -14.29 -2.46 4.23
N ASP A 161 -14.87 -3.64 4.38
CA ASP A 161 -15.59 -4.33 3.30
C ASP A 161 -16.84 -3.53 2.87
N GLN A 162 -17.60 -2.98 3.82
CA GLN A 162 -18.78 -2.17 3.52
C GLN A 162 -18.43 -0.82 2.89
N THR A 163 -17.43 -0.13 3.43
CA THR A 163 -17.02 1.20 2.93
C THR A 163 -16.28 1.14 1.61
N ASN A 164 -15.63 0.01 1.29
CA ASN A 164 -14.77 -0.17 0.12
C ASN A 164 -13.67 0.90 0.01
N ASP A 165 -13.33 1.57 1.11
CA ASP A 165 -12.34 2.62 1.16
C ASP A 165 -10.93 2.07 0.89
N VAL A 166 -10.06 2.88 0.26
CA VAL A 166 -8.64 2.54 0.14
C VAL A 166 -7.97 2.77 1.49
N VAL A 167 -7.39 1.72 2.05
CA VAL A 167 -6.73 1.74 3.35
C VAL A 167 -5.28 1.33 3.26
N ALA A 168 -4.48 1.85 4.18
CA ALA A 168 -3.10 1.41 4.33
C ALA A 168 -3.05 0.06 5.06
N MET A 169 -2.23 -0.85 4.55
CA MET A 169 -1.76 -2.05 5.25
C MET A 169 -0.25 -1.97 5.43
N LYS A 170 0.24 -2.47 6.57
CA LYS A 170 1.66 -2.62 6.82
C LYS A 170 2.01 -4.05 7.20
N MET A 171 3.11 -4.55 6.66
CA MET A 171 3.70 -5.83 7.00
C MET A 171 5.11 -5.60 7.56
N TYR A 172 5.29 -5.90 8.83
CA TYR A 172 6.59 -5.87 9.49
C TYR A 172 7.25 -7.24 9.43
N VAL A 173 8.44 -7.33 8.82
CA VAL A 173 9.23 -8.57 8.73
C VAL A 173 10.43 -8.47 9.68
N PRO A 174 10.40 -9.11 10.87
CA PRO A 174 11.42 -8.92 11.90
C PRO A 174 12.80 -9.40 11.47
N LYS A 175 12.88 -10.48 10.68
CA LYS A 175 14.15 -11.02 10.19
C LYS A 175 14.79 -10.16 9.10
N ALA A 176 13.99 -9.41 8.36
CA ALA A 176 14.47 -8.46 7.36
C ALA A 176 14.69 -7.05 7.94
N LYS A 177 14.20 -6.81 9.18
CA LYS A 177 14.07 -5.48 9.79
C LYS A 177 13.43 -4.49 8.80
N GLU A 178 12.39 -4.94 8.08
CA GLU A 178 11.78 -4.19 7.00
C GLU A 178 10.28 -4.07 7.23
N THR A 179 9.78 -2.84 7.15
CA THR A 179 8.34 -2.56 7.11
C THR A 179 7.95 -2.26 5.68
N ARG A 180 7.00 -3.04 5.16
CA ARG A 180 6.39 -2.86 3.84
C ARG A 180 5.04 -2.20 4.03
N TYR A 181 4.75 -1.20 3.23
CA TYR A 181 3.46 -0.52 3.22
C TYR A 181 2.82 -0.65 1.85
N ASP A 182 1.52 -0.95 1.87
CA ASP A 182 0.67 -1.08 0.70
C ASP A 182 -0.61 -0.28 0.95
N ALA A 183 -1.19 0.32 -0.08
CA ALA A 183 -2.57 0.78 -0.02
C ALA A 183 -3.44 -0.23 -0.75
N VAL A 184 -4.47 -0.71 -0.07
CA VAL A 184 -5.34 -1.78 -0.57
C VAL A 184 -6.80 -1.46 -0.31
N ARG A 185 -7.67 -2.02 -1.14
CA ARG A 185 -9.08 -2.21 -0.76
C ARG A 185 -9.22 -3.58 -0.13
N VAL A 186 -9.89 -3.65 1.00
CA VAL A 186 -10.12 -4.90 1.72
C VAL A 186 -11.50 -5.42 1.36
N SER A 187 -11.57 -6.67 0.92
CA SER A 187 -12.79 -7.45 0.85
C SER A 187 -12.68 -8.61 1.83
N PHE A 188 -13.63 -8.66 2.76
CA PHE A 188 -13.62 -9.64 3.83
C PHE A 188 -14.79 -10.59 3.67
N ASP A 189 -14.49 -11.87 3.48
CA ASP A 189 -15.50 -12.92 3.54
C ASP A 189 -15.54 -13.50 4.96
N PRO A 190 -16.61 -13.25 5.74
CA PRO A 190 -16.73 -13.78 7.09
C PRO A 190 -17.03 -15.28 7.11
N THR A 191 -17.26 -15.92 5.96
CA THR A 191 -17.60 -17.35 5.87
C THR A 191 -16.42 -18.20 6.35
N PRO A 192 -16.56 -18.95 7.46
CA PRO A 192 -15.51 -19.83 7.92
C PRO A 192 -15.40 -21.04 7.00
N GLU A 193 -14.19 -21.34 6.55
CA GLU A 193 -13.87 -22.56 5.86
C GLU A 193 -13.47 -23.62 6.89
N THR A 194 -14.23 -24.71 6.95
CA THR A 194 -14.03 -25.81 7.89
C THR A 194 -13.49 -27.03 7.15
N ALA A 195 -12.34 -27.57 7.57
CA ALA A 195 -11.80 -28.82 7.06
C ALA A 195 -11.56 -29.82 8.20
N ILE A 196 -11.70 -31.12 7.93
CA ILE A 196 -11.51 -32.17 8.94
C ILE A 196 -10.06 -32.12 9.45
N ASN A 197 -9.89 -32.02 10.77
CA ASN A 197 -8.61 -31.87 11.48
C ASN A 197 -7.86 -30.55 11.25
N GLU A 198 -8.52 -29.51 10.75
CA GLU A 198 -7.93 -28.17 10.64
C GLU A 198 -8.69 -27.14 11.49
N ILE A 199 -7.97 -26.12 11.94
CA ILE A 199 -8.60 -24.93 12.53
C ILE A 199 -9.42 -24.20 11.47
N GLU A 200 -10.59 -23.70 11.85
CA GLU A 200 -11.43 -22.87 11.00
C GLU A 200 -10.68 -21.61 10.57
N THR A 201 -10.84 -21.24 9.31
CA THR A 201 -10.17 -20.06 8.75
C THR A 201 -11.12 -19.15 8.00
N VAL A 202 -10.82 -17.87 7.98
CA VAL A 202 -11.47 -16.89 7.10
C VAL A 202 -10.45 -16.26 6.17
N LYS A 203 -10.92 -15.86 4.99
CA LYS A 203 -10.08 -15.29 3.94
C LYS A 203 -10.34 -13.79 3.82
N ILE A 204 -9.26 -13.02 3.88
CA ILE A 204 -9.26 -11.59 3.62
C ILE A 204 -8.61 -11.40 2.25
N ASN A 205 -9.37 -10.95 1.26
CA ASN A 205 -8.84 -10.59 -0.04
C ASN A 205 -8.57 -9.09 -0.07
N THR A 206 -7.39 -8.71 -0.53
CA THR A 206 -7.01 -7.30 -0.62
C THR A 206 -6.54 -6.99 -2.03
N THR A 207 -7.15 -5.99 -2.67
CA THR A 207 -6.74 -5.53 -3.99
C THR A 207 -5.79 -4.37 -3.81
N VAL A 208 -4.57 -4.49 -4.34
CA VAL A 208 -3.53 -3.47 -4.21
C VAL A 208 -3.81 -2.34 -5.19
N GLU A 209 -4.17 -1.18 -4.65
CA GLU A 209 -4.40 0.06 -5.40
C GLU A 209 -3.11 0.89 -5.49
N SER A 210 -2.14 0.66 -4.58
CA SER A 210 -0.88 1.37 -4.61
C SER A 210 -0.06 1.01 -5.85
N PRO A 211 0.43 1.99 -6.63
CA PRO A 211 1.23 1.74 -7.84
C PRO A 211 2.59 1.09 -7.54
N ALA A 212 3.09 1.24 -6.30
CA ALA A 212 4.28 0.55 -5.81
C ALA A 212 4.21 0.35 -4.29
N ILE A 213 4.82 -0.75 -3.83
CA ILE A 213 5.02 -1.03 -2.39
C ILE A 213 6.18 -0.18 -1.91
N THR A 214 5.97 0.64 -0.88
CA THR A 214 7.06 1.35 -0.21
C THR A 214 7.63 0.48 0.90
N PHE A 215 8.96 0.39 0.97
CA PHE A 215 9.66 -0.39 1.98
C PHE A 215 10.63 0.49 2.76
N TYR A 216 10.68 0.29 4.07
CA TYR A 216 11.61 1.00 4.95
C TYR A 216 12.34 -0.04 5.79
N LYS A 217 13.68 0.02 5.74
CA LYS A 217 14.52 -0.78 6.64
C LYS A 217 14.72 -0.02 7.94
N ASP A 218 14.48 -0.68 9.06
CA ASP A 218 14.93 -0.19 10.36
C ASP A 218 16.47 -0.23 10.39
N LYS A 219 17.07 0.91 10.75
CA LYS A 219 18.51 1.05 10.93
C LYS A 219 18.98 0.24 12.14
#